data_AF-X1L806-F1
#
_entry.id   AF-X1L806-F1
#
_cell.length_a   1.000
_cell.length_b   1.000
_cell.length_c   1.000
_cell.angle_alpha   90.00
_cell.angle_beta   90.00
_cell.angle_gamma   90.00
#
_symmetry.space_group_name_H-M   'P 1'
#
loop_
_entity.id
_entity.type
_entity.pdbx_description
1 polymer ?
#
loop_
_entity_poly.entity_id
_entity_poly.type
_entity_poly.pdbx_seq_one_letter_code
_entity_poly.pdbx_strand_id
1 'polypeptide(L)' 'MKLEEIYGPIRNQLRMVDKELKSKLHSENELVQQINKYILDMPGKYLRPALVLLSARTGNYRGDKDIPVATAVEIIHT' A
#
# COMPACT_ATOMS: atom_id res chain seq x y z
N MET A 1 -5.23 -22.51 -0.98
CA MET A 1 -4.81 -21.20 -1.53
C MET A 1 -3.66 -20.67 -0.71
N LYS A 2 -2.52 -20.43 -1.33
CA LYS A 2 -1.37 -19.73 -0.74
C LYS A 2 -1.55 -18.22 -0.92
N LEU A 3 -1.00 -17.42 0.00
CA LEU A 3 -1.12 -15.96 -0.04
C LEU A 3 -0.60 -15.35 -1.35
N GLU A 4 0.47 -15.91 -1.90
CA GLU A 4 1.03 -15.52 -3.20
C GLU A 4 0.03 -15.65 -4.36
N GLU A 5 -0.85 -16.66 -4.32
CA GLU A 5 -1.88 -16.87 -5.34
C GLU A 5 -2.98 -15.80 -5.24
N ILE A 6 -3.29 -15.35 -4.02
CA ILE A 6 -4.25 -14.26 -3.76
C ILE A 6 -3.73 -12.93 -4.31
N TYR A 7 -2.43 -12.68 -4.15
CA TYR A 7 -1.82 -11.42 -4.59
C TYR A 7 -1.49 -11.39 -6.08
N GLY A 8 -1.43 -12.55 -6.73
CA GLY A 8 -1.14 -12.69 -8.17
C GLY A 8 -1.85 -11.66 -9.05
N PRO A 9 -3.19 -11.53 -8.97
CA PRO A 9 -3.93 -10.56 -9.77
C PRO A 9 -3.48 -9.11 -9.51
N ILE A 10 -3.26 -8.72 -8.26
CA ILE A 10 -3.01 -7.33 -7.85
C ILE A 10 -1.54 -6.99 -7.62
N ARG A 11 -0.61 -7.87 -8.02
CA ARG A 11 0.83 -7.72 -7.75
C ARG A 11 1.40 -6.41 -8.30
N ASN A 12 0.91 -5.94 -9.44
CA ASN A 12 1.33 -4.66 -10.01
C ASN A 12 0.84 -3.47 -9.17
N GLN A 13 -0.44 -3.50 -8.78
CA GLN A 13 -1.04 -2.48 -7.94
C GLN A 13 -0.39 -2.42 -6.56
N LEU A 14 -0.05 -3.56 -5.95
CA LEU A 14 0.71 -3.59 -4.69
C LEU A 14 2.08 -2.91 -4.82
N ARG A 15 2.78 -3.08 -5.95
CA ARG A 15 4.03 -2.33 -6.23
C ARG A 15 3.79 -0.83 -6.41
N MET A 16 2.64 -0.42 -6.93
CA MET A 16 2.27 0.99 -7.03
C MET A 16 1.94 1.57 -5.65
N VAL A 17 1.22 0.83 -4.80
CA VAL A 17 0.96 1.22 -3.40
C VAL A 17 2.26 1.41 -2.63
N ASP A 18 3.22 0.49 -2.76
CA ASP A 18 4.53 0.62 -2.09
C ASP A 18 5.28 1.90 -2.52
N LYS A 19 5.27 2.21 -3.81
CA LYS A 19 5.87 3.46 -4.33
C LYS A 19 5.15 4.70 -3.80
N GLU A 20 3.82 4.69 -3.82
CA GLU A 20 3.00 5.80 -3.32
C GLU A 20 3.23 6.00 -1.81
N LEU A 21 3.28 4.92 -1.03
CA LEU A 21 3.55 4.95 0.41
C LEU A 21 4.89 5.62 0.72
N LYS A 22 5.96 5.20 0.02
CA LYS A 22 7.31 5.81 0.15
C LYS A 22 7.30 7.29 -0.22
N SER A 23 6.56 7.66 -1.27
CA SER A 23 6.42 9.07 -1.68
C SER A 23 5.67 9.91 -0.63
N LYS A 24 4.66 9.36 0.04
CA LYS A 24 3.84 10.08 1.03
C LYS A 24 4.50 10.18 2.40
N LEU A 25 5.37 9.24 2.74
CA LEU A 25 6.12 9.24 4.00
C LEU A 25 7.46 9.99 3.90
N HIS A 26 7.72 10.73 2.82
CA HIS A 26 8.87 11.62 2.77
C HIS A 26 8.62 12.87 3.63
N SER A 27 9.61 13.30 4.40
CA SER A 27 9.56 14.53 5.20
C SER A 27 10.90 15.28 5.14
N GLU A 28 10.83 16.61 5.05
CA GLU A 28 12.01 17.48 5.18
C GLU A 28 12.50 17.59 6.63
N ASN A 29 11.65 17.25 7.60
CA ASN A 29 12.04 17.20 9.01
C ASN A 29 12.83 15.91 9.28
N GLU A 30 14.07 16.05 9.73
CA GLU A 30 14.99 14.93 9.94
C GLU A 30 14.46 13.87 10.91
N LEU A 31 13.83 14.27 12.02
CA LEU A 31 13.29 13.33 13.01
C LEU A 31 12.11 12.53 12.45
N VAL A 32 11.20 13.21 11.74
CA VAL A 32 10.06 12.56 11.08
C VAL A 32 10.56 11.59 10.00
N GLN A 33 11.56 12.00 9.21
CA GLN A 33 12.15 11.16 8.17
C GLN A 33 12.83 9.90 8.75
N GLN A 34 13.45 9.98 9.93
CA GLN A 34 14.03 8.81 10.61
C GLN A 34 12.95 7.82 11.05
N ILE A 35 11.85 8.31 11.64
CA ILE A 35 10.71 7.47 12.07
C ILE A 35 10.07 6.80 10.84
N ASN A 36 9.83 7.56 9.78
CA ASN A 36 9.24 7.05 8.54
C ASN A 36 10.12 5.98 7.88
N LYS A 37 11.45 6.14 7.92
CA LYS A 37 12.38 5.12 7.43
C LYS A 37 12.30 3.84 8.24
N TYR A 38 12.30 3.94 9.57
CA TYR A 38 12.16 2.78 10.46
C TYR A 38 10.88 1.99 10.18
N ILE A 39 9.77 2.69 9.99
CA ILE A 39 8.47 2.13 9.61
C ILE A 39 8.55 1.38 8.26
N LEU A 40 9.15 2.00 7.24
CA LEU A 40 9.23 1.46 5.88
C LEU A 40 10.17 0.24 5.77
N ASP A 41 11.16 0.12 6.65
CA ASP A 41 12.11 -1.00 6.65
C ASP A 41 11.50 -2.28 7.23
N MET A 42 10.31 -2.22 7.86
CA MET A 42 9.61 -3.40 8.36
C MET A 42 8.86 -4.11 7.20
N PRO A 43 9.11 -5.42 6.95
CA PRO A 43 8.43 -6.14 5.90
C PRO A 43 6.93 -6.28 6.20
N GLY A 44 6.12 -5.47 5.53
CA GLY A 44 4.66 -5.55 5.58
C GLY A 44 4.13 -6.72 4.75
N LYS A 45 3.08 -7.39 5.25
CA LYS A 45 2.33 -8.37 4.45
C LYS A 45 1.39 -7.70 3.44
N TYR A 46 1.28 -6.36 3.45
CA TYR A 46 0.37 -5.52 2.64
C TYR A 46 -1.08 -6.04 2.59
N LEU A 47 -1.53 -6.66 3.69
CA LEU A 47 -2.85 -7.31 3.74
C LEU A 47 -3.99 -6.28 3.58
N ARG A 48 -3.84 -5.10 4.18
CA ARG A 48 -4.84 -4.03 4.11
C ARG A 48 -4.92 -3.41 2.71
N PRO A 49 -3.81 -3.02 2.07
CA PRO A 49 -3.81 -2.65 0.65
C PRO A 49 -4.42 -3.72 -0.24
N ALA A 50 -4.04 -4.99 -0.03
CA ALA A 50 -4.55 -6.10 -0.84
C ALA A 50 -6.07 -6.21 -0.75
N LEU A 51 -6.65 -6.05 0.44
CA LEU A 51 -8.11 -6.07 0.63
C LEU A 51 -8.80 -4.96 -0.16
N VAL A 52 -8.29 -3.73 -0.10
CA VAL A 52 -8.84 -2.59 -0.85
C VAL A 52 -8.76 -2.84 -2.35
N LEU A 53 -7.60 -3.25 -2.86
CA LEU A 53 -7.37 -3.48 -4.29
C LEU A 53 -8.21 -4.62 -4.84
N LEU A 54 -8.33 -5.72 -4.10
CA LEU A 54 -9.20 -6.84 -4.48
C LEU A 54 -10.66 -6.40 -4.49
N SER A 55 -11.10 -5.62 -3.50
CA SER A 55 -12.47 -5.12 -3.42
C SER A 55 -12.83 -4.17 -4.56
N ALA A 56 -11.92 -3.26 -4.92
CA ALA A 56 -12.08 -2.39 -6.08
C ALA A 56 -12.27 -3.22 -7.37
N ARG A 57 -11.46 -4.28 -7.52
CA ARG A 57 -11.48 -5.13 -8.71
C ARG A 57 -12.72 -6.02 -8.81
N THR A 58 -13.14 -6.64 -7.71
CA THR A 58 -14.38 -7.44 -7.66
C THR A 58 -15.62 -6.57 -7.84
N GLY A 59 -15.56 -5.30 -7.42
CA GLY A 59 -16.58 -4.29 -7.67
C GLY A 59 -16.55 -3.65 -9.07
N ASN A 60 -15.70 -4.12 -9.99
CA ASN A 60 -15.52 -3.54 -11.33
C ASN A 60 -15.19 -2.03 -11.33
N TYR A 61 -14.50 -1.55 -10.30
CA TYR A 61 -14.05 -0.16 -10.25
C TYR A 61 -13.05 0.13 -11.39
N ARG A 62 -13.24 1.24 -12.09
CA ARG A 62 -12.41 1.69 -13.23
C ARG A 62 -11.82 3.10 -13.05
N GLY A 63 -11.94 3.66 -11.85
CA GLY A 63 -11.32 4.95 -11.54
C GLY A 63 -9.85 4.80 -11.15
N ASP A 64 -9.29 5.88 -10.65
CA ASP A 64 -7.87 6.06 -10.33
C ASP A 64 -7.57 6.10 -8.83
N LYS A 65 -8.58 5.90 -7.98
CA LYS A 65 -8.46 6.04 -6.51
C LYS A 65 -8.13 4.75 -5.77
N ASP A 66 -8.07 3.60 -6.45
CA ASP A 66 -7.78 2.32 -5.80
C ASP A 66 -6.38 2.31 -5.16
N ILE A 67 -5.36 2.84 -5.85
CA ILE A 67 -4.00 2.99 -5.29
C ILE A 67 -3.99 4.03 -4.15
N PRO A 68 -4.43 5.31 -4.33
CA PRO A 68 -4.44 6.29 -3.25
C PRO A 68 -5.19 5.84 -1.98
N VAL A 69 -6.34 5.18 -2.14
CA VAL A 69 -7.13 4.70 -1.00
C VAL A 69 -6.42 3.53 -0.30
N ALA A 70 -5.87 2.58 -1.05
CA ALA A 70 -5.09 1.49 -0.47
C ALA A 70 -3.86 2.01 0.30
N THR A 71 -3.18 3.02 -0.24
CA THR A 71 -2.07 3.69 0.45
C THR A 71 -2.52 4.42 1.71
N ALA A 72 -3.62 5.19 1.64
CA ALA A 72 -4.15 5.91 2.80
C ALA A 72 -4.53 4.97 3.96
N VAL A 73 -5.15 3.82 3.63
CA VAL A 73 -5.49 2.79 4.63
C VAL A 73 -4.24 2.23 5.32
N GLU A 74 -3.16 2.00 4.56
CA GLU A 74 -1.91 1.53 5.16
C GLU A 74 -1.24 2.59 6.03
N ILE A 75 -1.23 3.86 5.59
CA ILE A 75 -0.70 4.98 6.40
C ILE A 75 -1.45 5.10 7.74
N ILE A 76 -2.79 5.02 7.74
CA ILE A 76 -3.59 5.13 8.97
C ILE A 76 -3.32 3.96 9.94
N HIS A 77 -2.96 2.80 9.41
CA HIS A 77 -2.66 1.63 10.24
C HIS A 77 -1.27 1.68 10.90
N THR A 78 -0.35 2.39 10.26
CA THR A 78 1.09 2.37 10.55
C THR A 78 1.43 3.36 11.65
#